data_AF-A0A9E3SH14-F1
#
_entry.id   AF-A0A9E3SH14-F1
#
_cell.length_a   1.000
_cell.length_b   1.000
_cell.length_c   1.000
_cell.angle_alpha   90.00
_cell.angle_beta   90.00
_cell.angle_gamma   90.00
#
_symmetry.space_group_name_H-M   'P 1'
#
loop_
_entity.id
_entity.type
_entity.pdbx_description
1 polymer ?
#
loop_
_entity_poly.entity_id
_entity_poly.type
_entity_poly.pdbx_seq_one_letter_code
_entity_poly.pdbx_strand_id
1 'polypeptide(L)'
;MRRLFVPALLVLLVAPGVAQDTQTPRESFQKFIDAVQIKEATEEERTAAFDRYFDFDTWLANKQKSEDTIYTEDEQGALKADWYRVFRSAEFRRRYSENEVVIEESSVKGDKAELTLTIGKHTRVMQFRVLMKKSDDGTHWRWYDIPVVEGPLGPASRLKDLEKALTDLRLERARLNEVEQALLDEIARLRAELAEEGAGDSPYATPRSVVETAWRAIEANDPSALLDCHTGTRVTAADADSVRLNVQRTSERLMSWEILDSTIDTDDPGQAIVRVRVKLQRTGEPDDRTVNVRVVRAGDVWKIDEEP
;
A
#
# COMPACT_ATOMS: atom_id res chain seq x y z
N MET A 1 41.63 47.52 -62.37
CA MET A 1 40.27 47.65 -62.93
C MET A 1 39.29 46.98 -61.98
N ARG A 2 38.30 47.73 -61.50
CA ARG A 2 37.12 47.23 -60.77
C ARG A 2 36.19 46.49 -61.73
N ARG A 3 35.60 45.36 -61.30
CA ARG A 3 34.17 45.07 -61.48
C ARG A 3 33.65 44.32 -60.26
N LEU A 4 32.73 44.98 -59.56
CA LEU A 4 31.74 44.41 -58.65
C LEU A 4 30.61 43.80 -59.50
N PHE A 5 30.02 42.69 -59.06
CA PHE A 5 28.55 42.48 -59.00
C PHE A 5 28.24 41.29 -58.05
N VAL A 6 27.29 41.54 -57.17
CA VAL A 6 26.63 40.71 -56.12
C VAL A 6 25.18 40.45 -56.59
N PRO A 7 24.29 39.58 -56.04
CA PRO A 7 24.39 38.37 -55.19
C PRO A 7 23.67 37.13 -55.79
N ALA A 8 23.84 35.95 -55.18
CA ALA A 8 22.78 34.94 -55.18
C ALA A 8 22.53 34.51 -53.73
N LEU A 9 21.41 35.00 -53.20
CA LEU A 9 20.74 34.57 -51.99
C LEU A 9 20.25 33.14 -52.22
N LEU A 10 20.62 32.16 -51.39
CA LEU A 10 19.85 30.91 -51.29
C LEU A 10 19.92 30.30 -49.88
N VAL A 11 18.86 30.63 -49.13
CA VAL A 11 18.09 29.78 -48.21
C VAL A 11 18.87 29.01 -47.14
N LEU A 12 18.72 29.49 -45.90
CA LEU A 12 18.79 28.65 -44.71
C LEU A 12 17.88 27.42 -44.88
N LEU A 13 18.48 26.24 -45.01
CA LEU A 13 17.84 25.01 -44.55
C LEU A 13 18.24 24.83 -43.09
N VAL A 14 17.34 25.29 -42.23
CA VAL A 14 17.24 24.84 -40.85
C VAL A 14 17.04 23.33 -40.91
N ALA A 15 18.12 22.55 -40.77
CA ALA A 15 17.97 21.17 -40.35
C ALA A 15 17.42 21.23 -38.91
N PRO A 16 16.25 20.65 -38.62
CA PRO A 16 15.80 20.55 -37.26
C PRO A 16 16.86 19.75 -36.51
N GLY A 17 17.49 20.38 -35.52
CA GLY A 17 18.19 19.67 -34.48
C GLY A 17 17.16 18.81 -33.75
N VAL A 18 16.90 17.62 -34.28
CA VAL A 18 16.39 16.53 -33.47
C VAL A 18 17.49 16.30 -32.45
N ALA A 19 17.28 16.75 -31.22
CA ALA A 19 18.06 16.26 -30.11
C ALA A 19 17.93 14.73 -30.20
N GLN A 20 18.98 14.04 -30.65
CA GLN A 20 19.02 12.60 -30.58
C GLN A 20 18.97 12.29 -29.09
N ASP A 21 17.81 11.81 -28.63
CA ASP A 21 17.60 11.35 -27.26
C ASP A 21 18.62 10.23 -26.99
N THR A 22 19.77 10.65 -26.47
CA THR A 22 20.88 9.77 -26.15
C THR A 22 20.50 9.12 -24.86
N GLN A 23 20.23 7.81 -24.91
CA GLN A 23 19.85 7.07 -23.72
C GLN A 23 21.02 7.03 -22.75
N THR A 24 20.71 7.16 -21.46
CA THR A 24 21.67 6.84 -20.39
C THR A 24 21.97 5.34 -20.40
N PRO A 25 23.12 4.89 -19.84
CA PRO A 25 23.42 3.47 -19.70
C PRO A 25 22.30 2.71 -19.00
N ARG A 26 21.77 3.29 -17.91
CA ARG A 26 20.64 2.73 -17.16
C ARG A 26 19.40 2.58 -18.04
N GLU A 27 19.01 3.60 -18.81
CA GLU A 27 17.83 3.53 -19.67
C GLU A 27 17.98 2.50 -20.78
N SER A 28 19.16 2.41 -21.41
CA SER A 28 19.41 1.40 -22.43
C SER A 28 19.32 -0.02 -21.86
N PHE A 29 19.88 -0.25 -20.66
CA PHE A 29 19.80 -1.57 -20.03
C PHE A 29 18.38 -1.89 -19.55
N GLN A 30 17.64 -0.92 -19.00
CA GLN A 30 16.24 -1.11 -18.64
C GLN A 30 15.40 -1.47 -19.87
N LYS A 31 15.56 -0.77 -21.00
CA LYS A 31 14.85 -1.09 -22.24
C LYS A 31 15.17 -2.48 -22.76
N PHE A 32 16.40 -2.96 -22.60
CA PHE A 32 16.76 -4.33 -22.90
C PHE A 32 15.97 -5.32 -22.03
N ILE A 33 15.97 -5.13 -20.71
CA ILE A 33 15.25 -5.99 -19.77
C ILE A 33 13.75 -6.00 -20.09
N ASP A 34 13.15 -4.83 -20.29
CA ASP A 34 11.73 -4.69 -20.62
C ASP A 34 11.40 -5.45 -21.91
N ALA A 35 12.17 -5.25 -22.98
CA ALA A 35 11.95 -5.92 -24.26
C ALA A 35 12.02 -7.46 -24.16
N VAL A 36 12.90 -7.98 -23.31
CA VAL A 36 13.01 -9.43 -23.06
C VAL A 36 11.87 -9.94 -22.16
N GLN A 37 11.32 -9.09 -21.28
CA GLN A 37 10.26 -9.45 -20.34
C GLN A 37 8.83 -9.34 -20.89
N ILE A 38 8.57 -8.50 -21.90
CA ILE A 38 7.21 -8.32 -22.44
C ILE A 38 6.63 -9.67 -22.87
N LYS A 39 5.54 -10.08 -22.19
CA LYS A 39 4.86 -11.36 -22.44
C LYS A 39 4.37 -11.48 -23.89
N GLU A 40 3.96 -10.36 -24.48
CA GLU A 40 3.34 -10.26 -25.81
C GLU A 40 4.34 -10.01 -26.95
N ALA A 41 5.62 -9.77 -26.67
CA ALA A 41 6.62 -9.52 -27.71
C ALA A 41 6.85 -10.76 -28.57
N THR A 42 6.89 -10.56 -29.88
CA THR A 42 7.24 -11.58 -30.86
C THR A 42 8.70 -12.01 -30.71
N GLU A 43 9.06 -13.18 -31.26
CA GLU A 43 10.46 -13.63 -31.25
C GLU A 43 11.38 -12.68 -32.04
N GLU A 44 10.86 -12.07 -33.10
CA GLU A 44 11.57 -11.10 -33.94
C GLU A 44 11.90 -9.84 -33.15
N GLU A 45 10.93 -9.28 -32.40
CA GLU A 45 11.14 -8.10 -31.55
C GLU A 45 12.17 -8.37 -30.45
N ARG A 46 12.12 -9.56 -29.83
CA ARG A 46 13.11 -9.96 -28.81
C ARG A 46 14.51 -10.09 -29.40
N THR A 47 14.61 -10.62 -30.62
CA THR A 47 15.88 -10.77 -31.34
C THR A 47 16.45 -9.40 -31.70
N ALA A 48 15.62 -8.52 -32.24
CA ALA A 48 15.99 -7.15 -32.55
C ALA A 48 16.44 -6.38 -31.30
N ALA A 49 15.76 -6.55 -30.16
CA ALA A 49 16.16 -5.95 -28.90
C ALA A 49 17.50 -6.49 -28.38
N PHE A 50 17.71 -7.81 -28.49
CA PHE A 50 18.97 -8.43 -28.12
C PHE A 50 20.12 -7.93 -28.99
N ASP A 51 20.02 -7.99 -30.32
CA ASP A 51 21.06 -7.49 -31.22
C ASP A 51 21.33 -6.00 -31.01
N ARG A 52 20.30 -5.21 -30.70
CA ARG A 52 20.43 -3.78 -30.41
C ARG A 52 21.22 -3.53 -29.14
N TYR A 53 20.88 -4.16 -28.02
CA TYR A 53 21.43 -3.81 -26.72
C TYR A 53 22.56 -4.73 -26.22
N PHE A 54 22.85 -5.84 -26.91
CA PHE A 54 23.99 -6.70 -26.59
C PHE A 54 25.07 -6.58 -27.65
N ASP A 55 26.31 -6.33 -27.20
CA ASP A 55 27.50 -6.29 -28.03
C ASP A 55 28.23 -7.64 -27.96
N PHE A 56 27.78 -8.57 -28.81
CA PHE A 56 28.32 -9.92 -28.89
C PHE A 56 29.80 -9.94 -29.30
N ASP A 57 30.22 -9.01 -30.17
CA ASP A 57 31.59 -9.00 -30.68
C ASP A 57 32.57 -8.61 -29.57
N THR A 58 32.21 -7.62 -28.76
CA THR A 58 33.01 -7.25 -27.57
C THR A 58 32.98 -8.36 -26.51
N TRP A 59 31.82 -9.00 -26.28
CA TRP A 59 31.71 -10.15 -25.38
C TRP A 59 32.63 -11.30 -25.84
N LEU A 60 32.58 -11.64 -27.13
CA LEU A 60 33.34 -12.72 -27.73
C LEU A 60 34.85 -12.45 -27.65
N ALA A 61 35.29 -11.23 -27.98
CA ALA A 61 36.69 -10.84 -27.86
C ALA A 61 37.20 -10.95 -26.41
N ASN A 62 36.38 -10.57 -25.42
CA ASN A 62 36.72 -10.73 -24.01
C ASN A 62 36.78 -12.21 -23.60
N LYS A 63 35.82 -13.01 -24.06
CA LYS A 63 35.74 -14.45 -23.78
C LYS A 63 36.97 -15.18 -24.33
N GLN A 64 37.29 -14.96 -25.60
CA GLN A 64 38.47 -15.51 -26.28
C GLN A 64 39.76 -15.15 -25.54
N LYS A 65 39.90 -13.89 -25.12
CA LYS A 65 41.05 -13.43 -24.34
C LYS A 65 41.12 -14.09 -22.96
N SER A 66 39.98 -14.28 -22.29
CA SER A 66 39.93 -14.86 -20.95
C SER A 66 40.22 -16.37 -20.94
N GLU A 67 39.85 -17.07 -22.00
CA GLU A 67 40.00 -18.52 -22.14
C GLU A 67 41.21 -18.92 -22.98
N ASP A 68 41.99 -17.94 -23.45
CA ASP A 68 43.12 -18.12 -24.37
C ASP A 68 42.76 -19.04 -25.56
N THR A 69 41.57 -18.82 -26.11
CA THR A 69 40.94 -19.68 -27.12
C THR A 69 40.45 -18.84 -28.28
N ILE A 70 40.60 -19.34 -29.51
CA ILE A 70 40.04 -18.73 -30.72
C ILE A 70 38.93 -19.63 -31.23
N TYR A 71 37.70 -19.11 -31.26
CA TYR A 71 36.53 -19.83 -31.78
C TYR A 71 36.43 -19.68 -33.29
N THR A 72 36.07 -20.77 -33.97
CA THR A 72 35.70 -20.79 -35.40
C THR A 72 34.38 -20.03 -35.65
N GLU A 73 34.08 -19.66 -36.89
CA GLU A 73 32.83 -18.97 -37.24
C GLU A 73 31.58 -19.78 -36.83
N ASP A 74 31.62 -21.09 -37.00
CA ASP A 74 30.52 -21.99 -36.59
C ASP A 74 30.32 -22.00 -35.07
N GLU A 75 31.42 -22.01 -34.29
CA GLU A 75 31.37 -21.94 -32.83
C GLU A 75 30.88 -20.57 -32.33
N GLN A 76 31.30 -19.48 -32.98
CA GLN A 76 30.80 -18.14 -32.69
C GLN A 76 29.28 -18.05 -32.94
N GLY A 77 28.81 -18.61 -34.06
CA GLY A 77 27.39 -18.72 -34.37
C GLY A 77 26.62 -19.52 -33.31
N ALA A 78 27.18 -20.65 -32.86
CA ALA A 78 26.60 -21.48 -31.81
C ALA A 78 26.52 -20.74 -30.46
N LEU A 79 27.58 -20.03 -30.05
CA LEU A 79 27.60 -19.23 -28.82
C LEU A 79 26.55 -18.11 -28.86
N LYS A 80 26.40 -17.42 -30.00
CA LYS A 80 25.37 -16.39 -30.16
C LYS A 80 23.97 -17.00 -30.06
N ALA A 81 23.75 -18.17 -30.68
CA ALA A 81 22.48 -18.90 -30.60
C ALA A 81 22.16 -19.39 -29.17
N ASP A 82 23.16 -19.78 -28.39
CA ASP A 82 22.98 -20.17 -26.99
C ASP A 82 22.50 -19.00 -26.14
N TRP A 83 23.07 -17.80 -26.33
CA TRP A 83 22.59 -16.60 -25.67
C TRP A 83 21.13 -16.30 -26.02
N TYR A 84 20.76 -16.40 -27.30
CA TYR A 84 19.36 -16.27 -27.72
C TYR A 84 18.45 -17.25 -27.00
N ARG A 85 18.87 -18.52 -26.87
CA ARG A 85 18.11 -19.55 -26.16
C ARG A 85 17.89 -19.18 -24.68
N VAL A 86 18.93 -18.67 -24.01
CA VAL A 86 18.85 -18.26 -22.59
C VAL A 86 17.84 -17.13 -22.40
N PHE A 87 17.94 -16.05 -23.17
CA PHE A 87 17.05 -14.89 -23.02
C PHE A 87 15.61 -15.15 -23.47
N ARG A 88 15.41 -16.09 -24.40
CA ARG A 88 14.06 -16.56 -24.79
C ARG A 88 13.44 -17.52 -23.77
N SER A 89 14.23 -18.08 -22.85
CA SER A 89 13.76 -19.12 -21.95
C SER A 89 12.64 -18.60 -21.03
N ALA A 90 11.61 -19.44 -20.82
CA ALA A 90 10.56 -19.16 -19.85
C ALA A 90 11.13 -19.08 -18.43
N GLU A 91 12.20 -19.81 -18.14
CA GLU A 91 12.88 -19.76 -16.85
C GLU A 91 13.51 -18.40 -16.56
N PHE A 92 14.24 -17.82 -17.51
CA PHE A 92 14.81 -16.47 -17.36
C PHE A 92 13.71 -15.45 -17.06
N ARG A 93 12.62 -15.46 -17.83
CA ARG A 93 11.47 -14.57 -17.63
C ARG A 93 10.81 -14.77 -16.27
N ARG A 94 10.56 -16.02 -15.88
CA ARG A 94 9.96 -16.35 -14.57
C ARG A 94 10.83 -15.82 -13.44
N ARG A 95 12.14 -16.14 -13.45
CA ARG A 95 13.08 -15.69 -12.41
C ARG A 95 13.13 -14.18 -12.30
N TYR A 96 13.15 -13.45 -13.40
CA TYR A 96 13.17 -11.99 -13.35
C TYR A 96 11.83 -11.40 -12.86
N SER A 97 10.68 -11.95 -13.26
CA SER A 97 9.36 -11.47 -12.82
C SER A 97 9.06 -11.76 -11.35
N GLU A 98 9.67 -12.81 -10.77
CA GLU A 98 9.45 -13.21 -9.38
C GLU A 98 10.35 -12.45 -8.39
N ASN A 99 11.38 -11.74 -8.87
CA ASN A 99 12.34 -11.01 -8.04
C ASN A 99 12.19 -9.49 -8.19
N GLU A 100 12.57 -8.75 -7.16
CA GLU A 100 12.74 -7.30 -7.28
C GLU A 100 14.07 -7.03 -8.00
N VAL A 101 14.04 -6.16 -9.01
CA VAL A 101 15.20 -5.81 -9.84
C VAL A 101 15.47 -4.32 -9.68
N VAL A 102 16.63 -3.99 -9.12
CA VAL A 102 17.08 -2.61 -8.95
C VAL A 102 18.32 -2.40 -9.81
N ILE A 103 18.28 -1.35 -10.64
CA ILE A 103 19.37 -0.98 -11.55
C ILE A 103 19.91 0.38 -11.11
N GLU A 104 21.16 0.42 -10.69
CA GLU A 104 21.85 1.63 -10.24
C GLU A 104 23.02 1.94 -11.17
N GLU A 105 23.10 3.18 -11.64
CA GLU A 105 24.25 3.63 -12.42
C GLU A 105 25.45 3.82 -11.49
N SER A 106 26.53 3.08 -11.74
CA SER A 106 27.70 3.05 -10.84
C SER A 106 28.81 3.97 -11.33
N SER A 107 29.14 3.92 -12.63
CA SER A 107 30.11 4.86 -13.22
C SER A 107 29.98 4.97 -14.73
N VAL A 108 30.31 6.14 -15.28
CA VAL A 108 30.44 6.39 -16.72
C VAL A 108 31.79 7.04 -17.00
N LYS A 109 32.57 6.45 -17.91
CA LYS A 109 33.90 6.92 -18.31
C LYS A 109 34.04 6.86 -19.82
N GLY A 110 33.81 7.99 -20.48
CA GLY A 110 33.91 8.09 -21.94
C GLY A 110 32.87 7.22 -22.65
N ASP A 111 33.33 6.24 -23.42
CA ASP A 111 32.51 5.28 -24.16
C ASP A 111 32.16 4.02 -23.36
N LYS A 112 32.54 3.95 -22.08
CA LYS A 112 32.27 2.79 -21.20
C LYS A 112 31.44 3.20 -19.99
N ALA A 113 30.55 2.30 -19.57
CA ALA A 113 29.74 2.46 -18.37
C ALA A 113 29.66 1.15 -17.59
N GLU A 114 29.45 1.29 -16.28
CA GLU A 114 29.21 0.19 -15.35
C GLU A 114 27.91 0.44 -14.59
N LEU A 115 27.02 -0.53 -14.62
CA LEU A 115 25.81 -0.55 -13.81
C LEU A 115 25.93 -1.62 -12.73
N THR A 116 25.28 -1.37 -11.60
CA THR A 116 25.00 -2.36 -10.57
C THR A 116 23.57 -2.86 -10.77
N LEU A 117 23.43 -4.18 -10.89
CA LEU A 117 22.16 -4.87 -11.02
C LEU A 117 21.94 -5.72 -9.76
N THR A 118 20.91 -5.38 -8.99
CA THR A 118 20.53 -6.12 -7.79
C THR A 118 19.26 -6.90 -8.07
N ILE A 119 19.31 -8.23 -7.92
CA ILE A 119 18.18 -9.14 -8.16
C ILE A 119 17.93 -9.95 -6.90
N GLY A 120 16.73 -9.88 -6.34
CA GLY A 120 16.34 -10.76 -5.24
C GLY A 120 15.06 -10.36 -4.54
N LYS A 121 14.69 -11.13 -3.51
CA LYS A 121 13.68 -10.78 -2.51
C LYS A 121 14.17 -11.17 -1.14
N HIS A 122 13.94 -10.29 -0.16
CA HIS A 122 14.12 -10.45 1.29
C HIS A 122 15.42 -11.13 1.76
N THR A 123 15.59 -12.43 1.53
CA THR A 123 16.66 -13.27 2.10
C THR A 123 17.70 -13.76 1.09
N ARG A 124 17.51 -13.54 -0.21
CA ARG A 124 18.49 -13.91 -1.26
C ARG A 124 18.60 -12.79 -2.28
N VAL A 125 19.50 -11.85 -2.00
CA VAL A 125 19.85 -10.74 -2.88
C VAL A 125 21.18 -11.09 -3.57
N MET A 126 21.18 -11.04 -4.90
CA MET A 126 22.37 -11.17 -5.73
C MET A 126 22.67 -9.84 -6.39
N GLN A 127 23.95 -9.48 -6.45
CA GLN A 127 24.41 -8.27 -7.11
C GLN A 127 25.33 -8.65 -8.27
N PHE A 128 25.09 -8.03 -9.41
CA PHE A 128 25.85 -8.19 -10.63
C PHE A 128 26.38 -6.84 -11.08
N ARG A 129 27.53 -6.84 -11.73
CA ARG A 129 28.00 -5.70 -12.50
C ARG A 129 27.64 -5.92 -13.94
N VAL A 130 27.12 -4.89 -14.60
CA VAL A 130 26.83 -4.90 -16.03
C VAL A 130 27.79 -3.94 -16.68
N LEU A 131 28.65 -4.45 -17.55
CA LEU A 131 29.61 -3.66 -18.30
C LEU A 131 29.00 -3.28 -19.65
N MET A 132 29.02 -1.99 -19.94
CA MET A 132 28.41 -1.42 -21.14
C MET A 132 29.37 -0.55 -21.92
N LYS A 133 29.13 -0.47 -23.23
CA LYS A 133 29.83 0.40 -24.17
C LYS A 133 28.82 1.23 -24.94
N LYS A 134 29.15 2.47 -25.28
CA LYS A 134 28.32 3.32 -26.13
C LYS A 134 28.24 2.72 -27.55
N SER A 135 27.06 2.73 -28.14
CA SER A 135 26.85 2.29 -29.52
C SER A 135 27.63 3.16 -30.51
N ASP A 136 27.97 2.62 -31.68
CA ASP A 136 28.73 3.35 -32.70
C ASP A 136 27.98 4.57 -33.26
N ASP A 137 26.64 4.49 -33.29
CA ASP A 137 25.76 5.62 -33.67
C ASP A 137 25.56 6.63 -32.53
N GLY A 138 26.08 6.34 -31.33
CA GLY A 138 26.00 7.19 -30.15
C GLY A 138 24.62 7.29 -29.50
N THR A 139 23.61 6.56 -29.97
CA THR A 139 22.20 6.73 -29.54
C THR A 139 21.82 5.93 -28.29
N HIS A 140 22.56 4.87 -27.98
CA HIS A 140 22.27 3.97 -26.86
C HIS A 140 23.54 3.31 -26.32
N TRP A 141 23.38 2.50 -25.28
CA TRP A 141 24.46 1.69 -24.71
C TRP A 141 24.18 0.21 -24.92
N ARG A 142 25.25 -0.53 -25.22
CA ARG A 142 25.22 -1.97 -25.43
C ARG A 142 25.98 -2.65 -24.30
N TRP A 143 25.37 -3.60 -23.61
CA TRP A 143 26.07 -4.40 -22.61
C TRP A 143 26.89 -5.47 -23.31
N TYR A 144 28.05 -5.81 -22.76
CA TYR A 144 28.96 -6.81 -23.33
C TYR A 144 29.48 -7.80 -22.30
N ASP A 145 29.26 -7.57 -21.01
CA ASP A 145 29.64 -8.53 -19.97
C ASP A 145 28.81 -8.32 -18.70
N ILE A 146 28.57 -9.40 -17.98
CA ILE A 146 27.90 -9.39 -16.67
C ILE A 146 28.74 -10.25 -15.71
N PRO A 147 29.91 -9.77 -15.27
CA PRO A 147 30.75 -10.54 -14.37
C PRO A 147 30.02 -10.78 -13.05
N VAL A 148 30.03 -12.04 -12.61
CA VAL A 148 29.56 -12.41 -11.27
C VAL A 148 30.45 -11.71 -10.26
N VAL A 149 29.87 -10.84 -9.44
CA VAL A 149 30.57 -10.29 -8.29
C VAL A 149 30.42 -11.31 -7.17
N GLU A 150 31.35 -12.26 -7.09
CA GLU A 150 31.45 -13.11 -5.91
C GLU A 150 31.89 -12.25 -4.72
N GLY A 151 30.91 -11.80 -3.95
CA GLY A 151 31.15 -11.14 -2.68
C GLY A 151 29.81 -10.90 -1.98
N PRO A 152 29.60 -11.36 -0.75
CA PRO A 152 28.50 -10.85 0.04
C PRO A 152 28.65 -9.32 0.09
N LEU A 153 27.54 -8.59 -0.10
CA LEU A 153 27.41 -7.20 0.33
C LEU A 153 28.24 -7.02 1.62
N GLY A 154 29.22 -6.11 1.60
CA GLY A 154 30.11 -5.92 2.75
C GLY A 154 29.29 -5.77 4.04
N PRO A 155 29.82 -6.12 5.22
CA PRO A 155 29.05 -6.21 6.46
C PRO A 155 28.14 -5.01 6.73
N ALA A 156 28.56 -3.81 6.34
CA ALA A 156 27.79 -2.57 6.46
C ALA A 156 26.52 -2.53 5.59
N SER A 157 26.57 -3.02 4.34
CA SER A 157 25.39 -3.02 3.46
C SER A 157 24.41 -4.13 3.86
N ARG A 158 24.92 -5.31 4.28
CA ARG A 158 24.08 -6.35 4.87
C ARG A 158 23.36 -5.89 6.14
N LEU A 159 24.05 -5.15 7.00
CA LEU A 159 23.45 -4.59 8.20
C LEU A 159 22.32 -3.62 7.84
N LYS A 160 22.55 -2.70 6.91
CA LYS A 160 21.54 -1.73 6.46
C LYS A 160 20.31 -2.40 5.84
N ASP A 161 20.50 -3.45 5.05
CA ASP A 161 19.39 -4.20 4.45
C ASP A 161 18.60 -5.00 5.50
N LEU A 162 19.29 -5.57 6.50
CA LEU A 162 18.63 -6.24 7.63
C LEU A 162 17.89 -5.24 8.54
N GLU A 163 18.45 -4.06 8.78
CA GLU A 163 17.78 -2.99 9.53
C GLU A 163 16.53 -2.49 8.83
N LYS A 164 16.59 -2.33 7.50
CA LYS A 164 15.43 -1.98 6.68
C LYS A 164 14.38 -3.09 6.72
N ALA A 165 14.77 -4.34 6.47
CA ALA A 165 13.85 -5.48 6.52
C ALA A 165 13.19 -5.65 7.91
N LEU A 166 13.93 -5.42 9.00
CA LEU A 166 13.39 -5.44 10.35
C LEU A 166 12.40 -4.29 10.59
N THR A 167 12.66 -3.11 10.03
CA THR A 167 11.76 -1.96 10.10
C THR A 167 10.46 -2.24 9.34
N ASP A 168 10.56 -2.76 8.12
CA ASP A 168 9.42 -3.12 7.29
C ASP A 168 8.53 -4.18 7.98
N LEU A 169 9.15 -5.21 8.58
CA LEU A 169 8.43 -6.22 9.37
C LEU A 169 7.74 -5.64 10.60
N ARG A 170 8.34 -4.66 11.28
CA ARG A 170 7.71 -3.98 12.43
C ARG A 170 6.51 -3.15 11.99
N LEU A 171 6.60 -2.46 10.86
CA LEU A 171 5.48 -1.69 10.29
C LEU A 171 4.33 -2.62 9.87
N GLU A 172 4.65 -3.73 9.20
CA GLU A 172 3.63 -4.69 8.78
C GLU A 172 2.96 -5.34 9.99
N ARG A 173 3.71 -5.67 11.05
CA ARG A 173 3.12 -6.18 12.29
C ARG A 173 2.19 -5.15 12.95
N ALA A 174 2.59 -3.88 12.99
CA ALA A 174 1.73 -2.83 13.53
C ALA A 174 0.41 -2.72 12.74
N ARG A 175 0.50 -2.72 11.41
CA ARG A 175 -0.65 -2.72 10.51
C ARG A 175 -1.56 -3.94 10.72
N LEU A 176 -0.99 -5.13 10.84
CA LEU A 176 -1.76 -6.36 11.08
C LEU A 176 -2.46 -6.32 12.44
N ASN A 177 -1.83 -5.78 13.48
CA ASN A 177 -2.47 -5.59 14.78
C ASN A 177 -3.64 -4.60 14.72
N GLU A 178 -3.53 -3.51 13.94
CA GLU A 178 -4.64 -2.57 13.72
C GLU A 178 -5.82 -3.25 13.01
N VAL A 179 -5.54 -4.08 12.00
CA VAL A 179 -6.57 -4.88 11.31
C VAL A 179 -7.20 -5.90 12.24
N GLU A 180 -6.41 -6.59 13.06
CA GLU A 180 -6.90 -7.54 14.06
C GLU A 180 -7.86 -6.86 15.04
N GLN A 181 -7.50 -5.70 15.58
CA GLN A 181 -8.36 -4.97 16.50
C GLN A 181 -9.67 -4.53 15.83
N ALA A 182 -9.59 -4.00 14.60
CA ALA A 182 -10.78 -3.60 13.85
C ALA A 182 -11.73 -4.78 13.58
N LEU A 183 -11.19 -5.97 13.29
CA LEU A 183 -11.99 -7.19 13.11
C LEU A 183 -12.60 -7.68 14.42
N LEU A 184 -11.88 -7.60 15.54
CA LEU A 184 -12.41 -7.94 16.86
C LEU A 184 -13.58 -7.03 17.24
N ASP A 185 -13.45 -5.72 16.99
CA ASP A 185 -14.50 -4.73 17.23
C ASP A 185 -15.74 -5.04 16.37
N GLU A 186 -15.55 -5.38 15.09
CA GLU A 186 -16.63 -5.76 14.18
C GLU A 186 -17.32 -7.07 14.60
N ILE A 187 -16.57 -8.06 15.07
CA ILE A 187 -17.13 -9.32 15.61
C ILE A 187 -17.96 -9.03 16.87
N ALA A 188 -17.48 -8.15 17.76
CA ALA A 188 -18.23 -7.75 18.95
C ALA A 188 -19.55 -7.05 18.57
N ARG A 189 -19.51 -6.15 17.59
CA ARG A 189 -20.70 -5.49 17.02
C ARG A 189 -21.70 -6.50 16.47
N LEU A 190 -21.27 -7.43 15.61
CA LEU A 190 -22.13 -8.44 15.01
C LEU A 190 -22.74 -9.41 16.04
N ARG A 191 -22.00 -9.76 17.09
CA ARG A 191 -22.53 -10.57 18.20
C ARG A 191 -23.61 -9.84 18.98
N ALA A 192 -23.43 -8.54 19.22
CA ALA A 192 -24.46 -7.71 19.84
C ALA A 192 -25.72 -7.64 18.95
N GLU A 193 -25.57 -7.42 17.64
CA GLU A 193 -26.71 -7.42 16.70
C GLU A 193 -27.46 -8.76 16.71
N LEU A 194 -26.75 -9.89 16.70
CA LEU A 194 -27.39 -11.21 16.77
C LEU A 194 -28.14 -11.45 18.09
N ALA A 195 -27.59 -10.99 19.21
CA ALA A 195 -28.25 -11.08 20.52
C ALA A 195 -29.53 -10.23 20.56
N GLU A 196 -29.53 -9.11 19.85
CA GLU A 196 -30.67 -8.21 19.72
C GLU A 196 -31.78 -8.80 18.83
N GLU A 197 -31.42 -9.40 17.69
CA GLU A 197 -32.38 -10.06 16.79
C GLU A 197 -33.10 -11.26 17.45
N GLY A 198 -32.43 -11.95 18.38
CA GLY A 198 -33.01 -13.09 19.11
C GLY A 198 -33.87 -12.71 20.32
N ALA A 199 -33.86 -11.45 20.72
CA ALA A 199 -34.56 -10.95 21.89
C ALA A 199 -35.89 -10.31 21.44
N GLY A 200 -37.02 -10.94 21.75
CA GLY A 200 -38.35 -10.49 21.30
C GLY A 200 -38.70 -9.05 21.69
N ASP A 201 -39.87 -8.56 21.26
CA ASP A 201 -40.28 -7.14 21.25
C ASP A 201 -40.44 -6.43 22.63
N SER A 202 -39.94 -7.00 23.72
CA SER A 202 -40.01 -6.34 25.04
C SER A 202 -39.07 -5.12 25.06
N PRO A 203 -39.52 -3.96 25.59
CA PRO A 203 -38.69 -2.76 25.72
C PRO A 203 -37.50 -2.92 26.68
N TYR A 204 -37.40 -4.05 27.38
CA TYR A 204 -36.32 -4.36 28.31
C TYR A 204 -35.54 -5.63 27.94
N ALA A 205 -35.76 -6.16 26.73
CA ALA A 205 -35.18 -7.43 26.30
C ALA A 205 -33.67 -7.34 26.07
N THR A 206 -33.17 -6.15 25.75
CA THR A 206 -31.81 -5.92 25.30
C THR A 206 -31.25 -4.59 25.79
N PRO A 207 -29.90 -4.41 25.78
CA PRO A 207 -29.30 -3.12 26.06
C PRO A 207 -29.82 -2.00 25.15
N ARG A 208 -29.96 -2.26 23.83
CA ARG A 208 -30.44 -1.25 22.88
C ARG A 208 -31.89 -0.86 23.16
N SER A 209 -32.78 -1.85 23.37
CA SER A 209 -34.21 -1.62 23.57
C SER A 209 -34.51 -0.79 24.82
N VAL A 210 -33.80 -1.02 25.94
CA VAL A 210 -34.03 -0.23 27.16
C VAL A 210 -33.55 1.21 27.00
N VAL A 211 -32.43 1.43 26.30
CA VAL A 211 -31.93 2.78 26.01
C VAL A 211 -32.82 3.50 25.01
N GLU A 212 -33.32 2.80 24.00
CA GLU A 212 -34.29 3.32 23.05
C GLU A 212 -35.59 3.74 23.77
N THR A 213 -36.06 2.90 24.69
CA THR A 213 -37.25 3.19 25.51
C THR A 213 -37.03 4.41 26.40
N ALA A 214 -35.85 4.55 27.01
CA ALA A 214 -35.49 5.71 27.81
C ALA A 214 -35.47 7.02 26.99
N TRP A 215 -34.89 7.01 25.79
CA TRP A 215 -34.88 8.19 24.93
C TRP A 215 -36.26 8.55 24.40
N ARG A 216 -37.09 7.56 24.05
CA ARG A 216 -38.50 7.78 23.72
C ARG A 216 -39.28 8.38 24.89
N ALA A 217 -38.99 7.96 26.13
CA ALA A 217 -39.60 8.55 27.32
C ALA A 217 -39.18 10.02 27.51
N ILE A 218 -37.91 10.37 27.25
CA ILE A 218 -37.45 11.77 27.25
C ILE A 218 -38.18 12.58 26.17
N GLU A 219 -38.27 12.06 24.95
CA GLU A 219 -38.96 12.71 23.83
C GLU A 219 -40.45 12.95 24.15
N ALA A 220 -41.12 11.96 24.74
CA ALA A 220 -42.51 12.05 25.18
C ALA A 220 -42.72 12.91 26.45
N ASN A 221 -41.64 13.40 27.08
CA ASN A 221 -41.67 14.07 28.38
C ASN A 221 -42.36 13.22 29.47
N ASP A 222 -42.08 11.91 29.47
CA ASP A 222 -42.61 10.94 30.43
C ASP A 222 -41.52 10.52 31.44
N PRO A 223 -41.39 11.22 32.57
CA PRO A 223 -40.39 10.88 33.57
C PRO A 223 -40.67 9.53 34.26
N SER A 224 -41.91 9.04 34.26
CA SER A 224 -42.23 7.76 34.92
C SER A 224 -41.71 6.60 34.08
N ALA A 225 -41.96 6.63 32.76
CA ALA A 225 -41.41 5.65 31.84
C ALA A 225 -39.86 5.67 31.80
N LEU A 226 -39.25 6.85 31.95
CA LEU A 226 -37.80 6.95 32.06
C LEU A 226 -37.28 6.28 33.34
N LEU A 227 -37.94 6.51 34.48
CA LEU A 227 -37.58 5.89 35.76
C LEU A 227 -37.71 4.37 35.70
N ASP A 228 -38.72 3.84 35.02
CA ASP A 228 -38.88 2.40 34.80
C ASP A 228 -37.73 1.78 34.01
N CYS A 229 -36.98 2.56 33.22
CA CYS A 229 -35.80 2.08 32.50
C CYS A 229 -34.57 1.91 33.41
N HIS A 230 -34.55 2.50 34.61
CA HIS A 230 -33.39 2.48 35.50
C HIS A 230 -33.47 1.36 36.54
N THR A 231 -32.31 0.97 37.10
CA THR A 231 -32.26 0.11 38.27
C THR A 231 -32.76 0.91 39.49
N GLY A 232 -34.05 0.85 39.81
CA GLY A 232 -34.77 1.73 40.76
C GLY A 232 -34.30 1.73 42.23
N THR A 233 -33.01 1.92 42.47
CA THR A 233 -32.36 1.76 43.77
C THR A 233 -32.02 3.10 44.41
N ARG A 234 -32.13 4.24 43.71
CA ARG A 234 -31.73 5.55 44.27
C ARG A 234 -32.69 6.74 44.16
N VAL A 235 -33.87 6.61 43.55
CA VAL A 235 -34.71 7.81 43.34
C VAL A 235 -35.51 8.14 44.59
N THR A 236 -35.01 9.06 45.42
CA THR A 236 -35.79 9.66 46.51
C THR A 236 -36.80 10.67 45.94
N ALA A 237 -37.80 11.09 46.74
CA ALA A 237 -38.81 12.05 46.27
C ALA A 237 -38.21 13.41 45.80
N ALA A 238 -37.05 13.82 46.36
CA ALA A 238 -36.34 15.02 45.92
C ALA A 238 -35.63 14.83 44.56
N ASP A 239 -35.25 13.59 44.23
CA ASP A 239 -34.66 13.23 42.96
C ASP A 239 -35.71 13.11 41.85
N ALA A 240 -36.94 12.69 42.19
CA ALA A 240 -38.03 12.58 41.23
C ALA A 240 -38.43 13.94 40.60
N ASP A 241 -38.48 15.02 41.39
CA ASP A 241 -38.74 16.37 40.89
C ASP A 241 -37.59 16.90 40.02
N SER A 242 -36.35 16.58 40.39
CA SER A 242 -35.15 16.95 39.64
C SER A 242 -35.09 16.20 38.30
N VAL A 243 -35.42 14.91 38.30
CA VAL A 243 -35.55 14.09 37.09
C VAL A 243 -36.64 14.66 36.19
N ARG A 244 -37.83 14.96 36.73
CA ARG A 244 -38.92 15.58 35.95
C ARG A 244 -38.50 16.89 35.29
N LEU A 245 -37.85 17.80 36.01
CA LEU A 245 -37.38 19.08 35.47
C LEU A 245 -36.30 18.88 34.39
N ASN A 246 -35.39 17.93 34.59
CA ASN A 246 -34.32 17.61 33.64
C ASN A 246 -34.86 16.94 32.38
N VAL A 247 -35.83 16.03 32.51
CA VAL A 247 -36.53 15.39 31.38
C VAL A 247 -37.23 16.45 30.55
N GLN A 248 -38.03 17.33 31.19
CA GLN A 248 -38.73 18.39 30.49
C GLN A 248 -37.76 19.31 29.73
N ARG A 249 -36.71 19.79 30.41
CA ARG A 249 -35.71 20.67 29.78
C ARG A 249 -34.99 19.98 28.61
N THR A 250 -34.72 18.68 28.74
CA THR A 250 -34.03 17.91 27.71
C THR A 250 -34.95 17.68 26.53
N SER A 251 -36.21 17.29 26.77
CA SER A 251 -37.27 17.13 25.77
C SER A 251 -37.45 18.40 24.93
N GLU A 252 -37.60 19.56 25.58
CA GLU A 252 -37.77 20.86 24.90
C GLU A 252 -36.57 21.25 24.01
N ARG A 253 -35.39 20.70 24.31
CA ARG A 253 -34.15 20.97 23.57
C ARG A 253 -33.79 19.86 22.61
N LEU A 254 -34.42 18.70 22.68
CA LEU A 254 -34.02 17.54 21.89
C LEU A 254 -34.39 17.76 20.42
N MET A 255 -33.40 17.71 19.54
CA MET A 255 -33.62 17.81 18.10
C MET A 255 -33.67 16.43 17.45
N SER A 256 -32.70 15.58 17.78
CA SER A 256 -32.63 14.20 17.29
C SER A 256 -31.72 13.37 18.18
N TRP A 257 -31.92 12.05 18.19
CA TRP A 257 -31.02 11.09 18.80
C TRP A 257 -30.91 9.84 17.92
N GLU A 258 -29.79 9.15 18.01
CA GLU A 258 -29.52 7.92 17.26
C GLU A 258 -28.62 7.00 18.10
N ILE A 259 -29.01 5.72 18.23
CA ILE A 259 -28.14 4.71 18.83
C ILE A 259 -27.12 4.27 17.78
N LEU A 260 -25.84 4.53 18.05
CA LEU A 260 -24.72 4.19 17.19
C LEU A 260 -24.41 2.69 17.30
N ASP A 261 -24.21 2.21 18.51
CA ASP A 261 -23.86 0.81 18.80
C ASP A 261 -24.20 0.45 20.25
N SER A 262 -24.15 -0.86 20.51
CA SER A 262 -24.33 -1.50 21.80
C SER A 262 -23.23 -2.54 21.96
N THR A 263 -22.45 -2.42 23.02
CA THR A 263 -21.34 -3.34 23.31
C THR A 263 -21.57 -3.99 24.66
N ILE A 264 -21.76 -5.30 24.69
CA ILE A 264 -21.81 -6.10 25.92
C ILE A 264 -20.37 -6.31 26.40
N ASP A 265 -20.12 -6.08 27.68
CA ASP A 265 -18.81 -6.27 28.28
C ASP A 265 -18.44 -7.76 28.21
N THR A 266 -17.24 -8.04 27.68
CA THR A 266 -16.72 -9.40 27.53
C THR A 266 -16.37 -10.06 28.85
N ASP A 267 -15.95 -9.27 29.84
CA ASP A 267 -15.56 -9.74 31.17
C ASP A 267 -16.77 -9.86 32.11
N ASP A 268 -17.81 -9.05 31.88
CA ASP A 268 -19.10 -9.15 32.57
C ASP A 268 -20.28 -9.08 31.59
N PRO A 269 -20.82 -10.24 31.14
CA PRO A 269 -21.96 -10.31 30.23
C PRO A 269 -23.26 -9.73 30.81
N GLY A 270 -23.28 -9.42 32.11
CA GLY A 270 -24.35 -8.70 32.78
C GLY A 270 -24.28 -7.18 32.57
N GLN A 271 -23.26 -6.65 31.90
CA GLN A 271 -23.08 -5.23 31.66
C GLN A 271 -22.94 -4.94 30.16
N ALA A 272 -23.39 -3.76 29.76
CA ALA A 272 -23.23 -3.26 28.41
C ALA A 272 -23.11 -1.73 28.41
N ILE A 273 -22.48 -1.21 27.36
CA ILE A 273 -22.40 0.21 27.05
C ILE A 273 -23.11 0.44 25.73
N VAL A 274 -24.09 1.33 25.72
CA VAL A 274 -24.80 1.78 24.52
C VAL A 274 -24.37 3.20 24.21
N ARG A 275 -23.86 3.43 22.99
CA ARG A 275 -23.44 4.76 22.55
C ARG A 275 -24.56 5.43 21.77
N VAL A 276 -24.94 6.63 22.21
CA VAL A 276 -26.03 7.40 21.62
C VAL A 276 -25.51 8.75 21.16
N ARG A 277 -25.70 9.08 19.89
CA ARG A 277 -25.50 10.43 19.39
C ARG A 277 -26.74 11.25 19.68
N VAL A 278 -26.57 12.40 20.33
CA VAL A 278 -27.66 13.28 20.75
C VAL A 278 -27.39 14.68 20.22
N LYS A 279 -28.40 15.26 19.57
CA LYS A 279 -28.40 16.66 19.13
C LYS A 279 -29.40 17.45 19.95
N LEU A 280 -28.91 18.48 20.65
CA LEU A 280 -29.72 19.38 21.47
C LEU A 280 -29.64 20.81 20.95
N GLN A 281 -30.75 21.52 20.95
CA GLN A 281 -30.82 22.95 20.74
C GLN A 281 -30.42 23.68 22.03
N ARG A 282 -29.24 24.32 22.05
CA ARG A 282 -28.89 25.30 23.09
C ARG A 282 -29.21 26.71 22.61
N THR A 283 -29.26 27.66 23.54
CA THR A 283 -29.34 29.08 23.21
C THR A 283 -28.07 29.48 22.45
N GLY A 284 -28.18 29.67 21.14
CA GLY A 284 -27.09 30.10 20.25
C GLY A 284 -26.70 29.08 19.19
N GLU A 285 -26.34 27.85 19.59
CA GLU A 285 -25.80 26.83 18.67
C GLU A 285 -26.34 25.41 18.99
N PRO A 286 -26.47 24.53 17.99
CA PRO A 286 -26.77 23.12 18.19
C PRO A 286 -25.59 22.39 18.84
N ASP A 287 -25.87 21.58 19.86
CA ASP A 287 -24.93 20.76 20.62
C ASP A 287 -25.05 19.31 20.14
N ASP A 288 -24.04 18.81 19.43
CA ASP A 288 -23.98 17.45 18.88
C ASP A 288 -22.89 16.65 19.61
N ARG A 289 -23.28 15.62 20.35
CA ARG A 289 -22.36 14.82 21.18
C ARG A 289 -22.75 13.36 21.23
N THR A 290 -21.76 12.52 21.55
CA THR A 290 -21.98 11.10 21.85
C THR A 290 -22.01 10.92 23.36
N VAL A 291 -23.03 10.22 23.86
CA VAL A 291 -23.23 9.87 25.27
C VAL A 291 -23.12 8.35 25.39
N ASN A 292 -22.37 7.89 26.39
CA ASN A 292 -22.28 6.47 26.72
C ASN A 292 -23.29 6.18 27.83
N VAL A 293 -24.21 5.25 27.59
CA VAL A 293 -25.21 4.81 28.58
C VAL A 293 -24.81 3.42 29.06
N ARG A 294 -24.53 3.31 30.35
CA ARG A 294 -24.27 2.02 30.99
C ARG A 294 -25.59 1.33 31.31
N VAL A 295 -25.67 0.06 30.96
CA VAL A 295 -26.84 -0.79 31.14
C VAL A 295 -26.40 -2.11 31.77
N VAL A 296 -27.19 -2.56 32.73
CA VAL A 296 -26.93 -3.76 33.53
C VAL A 296 -28.12 -4.70 33.46
N ARG A 297 -27.83 -5.98 33.63
CA ARG A 297 -28.84 -7.03 33.63
C ARG A 297 -29.41 -7.20 35.03
N ALA A 298 -30.71 -6.93 35.18
CA ALA A 298 -31.48 -7.09 36.41
C ALA A 298 -32.43 -8.31 36.27
N GLY A 299 -31.91 -9.51 36.55
CA GLY A 299 -32.63 -10.76 36.29
C GLY A 299 -32.72 -11.06 34.78
N ASP A 300 -33.94 -11.18 34.26
CA ASP A 300 -34.18 -11.47 32.84
C ASP A 300 -34.32 -10.21 31.96
N VAL A 301 -34.18 -9.01 32.55
CA VAL A 301 -34.34 -7.73 31.85
C VAL A 301 -33.11 -6.85 31.96
N TRP A 302 -32.91 -5.96 30.98
CA TRP A 302 -31.89 -4.92 31.02
C TRP A 302 -32.42 -3.63 31.62
N LYS A 303 -31.58 -2.91 32.36
CA LYS A 303 -31.87 -1.64 33.03
C LYS A 303 -30.68 -0.69 32.92
N ILE A 304 -30.94 0.61 32.85
CA ILE A 304 -29.91 1.65 32.89
C ILE A 304 -29.35 1.71 34.30
N ASP A 305 -28.02 1.67 34.39
CA ASP A 305 -27.31 1.75 35.65
C ASP A 305 -27.26 3.19 36.16
N GLU A 306 -27.46 3.36 37.46
CA GLU A 306 -27.51 4.65 38.16
C GLU A 306 -26.19 5.01 38.87
N GLU A 307 -25.15 4.15 38.86
CA GLU A 307 -23.85 4.58 39.39
C GLU A 307 -23.12 5.55 38.44
N PRO A 308 -22.33 6.50 39.01
CA PRO A 308 -21.81 7.66 38.29
C PRO A 308 -20.74 7.38 37.23
#